data_AF-W4LH88-F1
#
_entry.id   AF-W4LH88-F1
#
_cell.length_a   1.000
_cell.length_b   1.000
_cell.length_c   1.000
_cell.angle_alpha   90.00
_cell.angle_beta   90.00
_cell.angle_gamma   90.00
#
_symmetry.space_group_name_H-M   'P 1'
#
loop_
_entity.id
_entity.type
_entity.pdbx_description
1 polymer ?
#
loop_
_entity_poly.entity_id
_entity_poly.type
_entity_poly.pdbx_seq_one_letter_code
_entity_poly.pdbx_strand_id
1 'polypeptide(L)'
;MNHRIKYSLLLSAVALLAFLPFSLQSQSELTLESLAKQLTALTGRVDAIEQRITSLVDNPSPPTQNPLGQPAQVSHIVDGDTIEVAINGIPYRIRYLLIDTPERGDNYFEEANEANRQLVGGKTVYLQKDVSETDRYGRLLRYIYLEDGTFVNAELVRRGLARLSTYPPDVSKEAEIRAAQQQAVAAQAGIWSRPAGPVASQNANLRSGPGTNYAIVDRLQRSQALRVVARNAVGDWYQLENGAWIAAFLVDNAPDSLPIREPTKPQPTPTEPTKPQPTPTELRGNCHPSYPTVCIPPPPPDLDCSEIPYRRFQVSGSDPHRFDGNKDGIGCER
;
A
#
# COMPACT_ATOMS: atom_id res chain seq x y z
N MET A 1 -10.68 46.05 -43.61
CA MET A 1 -10.44 45.39 -44.92
C MET A 1 -11.77 44.79 -45.36
N ASN A 2 -12.66 45.61 -45.94
CA ASN A 2 -12.87 45.77 -47.38
C ASN A 2 -13.09 44.45 -48.14
N HIS A 3 -14.36 44.13 -48.41
CA HIS A 3 -14.87 44.20 -49.78
C HIS A 3 -16.38 44.47 -49.81
N ARG A 4 -16.73 45.66 -50.32
CA ARG A 4 -18.04 46.03 -50.84
C ARG A 4 -18.21 45.46 -52.26
N ILE A 5 -19.46 45.35 -52.73
CA ILE A 5 -20.06 45.83 -54.02
C ILE A 5 -21.39 45.05 -54.23
N LYS A 6 -22.55 45.61 -53.86
CA LYS A 6 -23.58 46.32 -54.69
C LYS A 6 -24.18 45.48 -55.84
N TYR A 7 -25.51 45.32 -55.86
CA TYR A 7 -26.38 45.68 -57.01
C TYR A 7 -27.82 45.97 -56.55
N SER A 8 -28.38 47.01 -57.16
CA SER A 8 -29.69 47.64 -56.97
C SER A 8 -30.30 47.80 -58.37
N LEU A 9 -31.63 47.93 -58.43
CA LEU A 9 -32.50 48.33 -59.57
C LEU A 9 -32.99 47.22 -60.52
N LEU A 10 -34.30 46.99 -60.56
CA LEU A 10 -35.17 47.52 -61.62
C LEU A 10 -36.66 47.19 -61.37
N LEU A 11 -37.45 48.25 -61.18
CA LEU A 11 -38.91 48.29 -61.34
C LEU A 11 -39.24 48.58 -62.82
N SER A 12 -40.47 48.22 -63.21
CA SER A 12 -41.29 48.70 -64.35
C SER A 12 -41.30 47.93 -65.69
N ALA A 13 -42.42 47.25 -65.96
CA ALA A 13 -43.11 47.25 -67.25
C ALA A 13 -44.61 46.95 -67.02
N VAL A 14 -45.47 47.89 -67.40
CA VAL A 14 -46.94 47.86 -67.31
C VAL A 14 -47.52 47.72 -68.72
N ALA A 15 -48.67 47.04 -68.81
CA ALA A 15 -49.79 47.20 -69.76
C ALA A 15 -49.94 46.32 -71.02
N LEU A 16 -51.18 45.79 -71.11
CA LEU A 16 -52.04 45.45 -72.25
C LEU A 16 -51.78 44.15 -73.05
N LEU A 17 -52.66 43.15 -72.86
CA LEU A 17 -53.53 42.66 -73.94
C LEU A 17 -54.77 41.95 -73.40
N ALA A 18 -55.87 42.24 -74.05
CA ALA A 18 -57.26 42.00 -73.71
C ALA A 18 -57.80 40.68 -74.29
N PHE A 19 -58.78 40.10 -73.58
CA PHE A 19 -59.86 39.21 -74.07
C PHE A 19 -59.50 37.95 -74.89
N LEU A 20 -59.47 36.79 -74.22
CA LEU A 20 -60.05 35.54 -74.73
C LEU A 20 -60.59 34.69 -73.54
N PRO A 21 -61.81 34.14 -73.60
CA PRO A 21 -62.29 33.16 -72.64
C PRO A 21 -62.02 31.77 -73.20
N PHE A 22 -61.11 31.01 -72.59
CA PHE A 22 -61.06 29.57 -72.86
C PHE A 22 -60.53 28.83 -71.64
N SER A 23 -61.42 28.01 -71.07
CA SER A 23 -61.16 27.14 -69.93
C SER A 23 -60.19 26.03 -70.36
N LEU A 24 -58.98 26.04 -69.82
CA LEU A 24 -58.18 24.84 -69.62
C LEU A 24 -57.74 24.81 -68.15
N GLN A 25 -58.21 23.79 -67.46
CA GLN A 25 -57.87 23.53 -66.08
C GLN A 25 -56.48 22.90 -66.00
N SER A 26 -55.68 23.44 -65.07
CA SER A 26 -54.56 22.79 -64.38
C SER A 26 -53.34 22.43 -65.22
N GLN A 27 -52.27 23.23 -65.14
CA GLN A 27 -50.95 22.79 -64.61
C GLN A 27 -50.13 24.00 -64.10
N SER A 28 -49.56 23.82 -62.90
CA SER A 28 -48.42 24.56 -62.32
C SER A 28 -48.53 26.08 -62.16
N GLU A 29 -49.29 26.57 -61.19
CA GLU A 29 -48.90 27.79 -60.49
C GLU A 29 -48.36 27.43 -59.10
N LEU A 30 -47.04 27.47 -58.96
CA LEU A 30 -46.43 27.62 -57.64
C LEU A 30 -46.90 28.97 -57.10
N THR A 31 -47.92 28.96 -56.24
CA THR A 31 -48.42 30.18 -55.62
C THR A 31 -47.32 30.79 -54.75
N LEU A 32 -47.33 32.13 -54.61
CA LEU A 32 -46.43 32.81 -53.68
C LEU A 32 -46.55 32.26 -52.26
N GLU A 33 -47.74 31.79 -51.86
CA GLU A 33 -47.96 31.11 -50.59
C GLU A 33 -47.25 29.74 -50.50
N SER A 34 -47.25 28.97 -51.59
CA SER A 34 -46.55 27.69 -51.66
C SER A 34 -45.03 27.88 -51.55
N LEU A 35 -44.49 28.87 -52.26
CA LEU A 35 -43.08 29.25 -52.17
C LEU A 35 -42.71 29.78 -50.78
N ALA A 36 -43.56 30.61 -50.16
CA ALA A 36 -43.35 31.10 -48.80
C ALA A 36 -43.35 29.96 -47.77
N LYS A 37 -44.25 28.98 -47.90
CA LYS A 37 -44.28 27.79 -47.05
C LYS A 37 -43.03 26.93 -47.23
N GLN A 38 -42.60 26.73 -48.47
CA GLN A 38 -41.37 25.97 -48.76
C GLN A 38 -40.12 26.67 -48.23
N LEU A 39 -40.02 28.00 -48.39
CA LEU A 39 -38.92 28.80 -47.88
C LEU A 39 -38.86 28.73 -46.34
N THR A 40 -40.00 28.89 -45.67
CA THR A 40 -40.11 28.80 -44.21
C THR A 40 -39.70 27.41 -43.70
N ALA A 41 -40.13 26.35 -44.38
CA ALA A 41 -39.74 24.98 -44.05
C ALA A 41 -38.24 24.74 -44.27
N LEU A 42 -37.63 25.37 -45.28
CA LEU A 42 -36.19 25.26 -45.54
C LEU A 42 -35.38 26.01 -44.48
N THR A 43 -35.80 27.23 -44.12
CA THR A 43 -35.15 28.02 -43.05
C THR A 43 -35.15 27.26 -41.72
N GLY A 44 -36.29 26.68 -41.33
CA GLY A 44 -36.36 25.88 -40.10
C GLY A 44 -35.46 24.63 -40.12
N ARG A 45 -35.19 24.05 -41.31
CA ARG A 45 -34.22 22.95 -41.45
C ARG A 45 -32.78 23.43 -41.35
N VAL A 46 -32.47 24.62 -41.86
CA VAL A 46 -31.15 25.24 -41.72
C VAL A 46 -30.89 25.57 -40.25
N ASP A 47 -31.83 26.19 -39.55
CA ASP A 47 -31.71 26.48 -38.12
C ASP A 47 -31.49 25.20 -37.29
N ALA A 48 -32.20 24.11 -37.62
CA ALA A 48 -32.03 22.82 -36.96
C ALA A 48 -30.64 22.20 -37.24
N ILE A 49 -30.08 22.40 -38.44
CA ILE A 49 -28.73 21.97 -38.80
C ILE A 49 -27.69 22.81 -38.05
N GLU A 50 -27.87 24.13 -37.98
CA GLU A 50 -26.98 25.03 -37.23
C GLU A 50 -26.96 24.69 -35.74
N GLN A 51 -28.12 24.42 -35.13
CA GLN A 51 -28.21 23.95 -33.75
C GLN A 51 -27.54 22.59 -33.54
N ARG A 52 -27.66 21.68 -34.51
CA ARG A 52 -26.98 20.37 -34.48
C ARG A 52 -25.46 20.50 -34.61
N ILE A 53 -24.98 21.40 -35.48
CA ILE A 53 -23.55 21.65 -35.65
C ILE A 53 -22.98 22.28 -34.39
N THR A 54 -23.66 23.28 -33.83
CA THR A 54 -23.25 23.96 -32.59
C THR A 54 -23.18 22.96 -31.43
N SER A 55 -24.18 22.07 -31.29
CA SER A 55 -24.17 21.06 -30.23
C SER A 55 -23.08 19.99 -30.39
N LEU A 56 -22.60 19.73 -31.61
CA LEU A 56 -21.47 18.81 -31.86
C LEU A 56 -20.11 19.47 -31.61
N VAL A 57 -20.00 20.79 -31.75
CA VAL A 57 -18.76 21.54 -31.49
C VAL A 57 -18.59 21.85 -30.00
N ASP A 58 -19.69 22.14 -29.29
CA ASP A 58 -19.65 22.56 -27.89
C ASP A 58 -19.76 21.41 -26.87
N ASN A 59 -20.17 20.20 -27.31
CA ASN A 59 -20.09 18.98 -26.50
C ASN A 59 -19.13 17.98 -27.14
N PRO A 60 -17.81 18.06 -26.85
CA PRO A 60 -16.96 16.91 -27.12
C PRO A 60 -17.57 15.71 -26.40
N SER A 61 -17.74 14.59 -27.11
CA SER A 61 -18.09 13.32 -26.46
C SER A 61 -17.15 13.12 -25.27
N PRO A 62 -17.64 12.71 -24.09
CA PRO A 62 -16.75 12.48 -22.95
C PRO A 62 -15.61 11.60 -23.42
N PRO A 63 -14.35 11.92 -23.08
CA PRO A 63 -13.22 11.11 -23.49
C PRO A 63 -13.56 9.68 -23.13
N THR A 64 -13.51 8.78 -24.12
CA THR A 64 -13.77 7.36 -23.94
C THR A 64 -12.90 6.90 -22.78
N GLN A 65 -13.52 6.77 -21.59
CA GLN A 65 -12.79 6.38 -20.39
C GLN A 65 -12.24 5.00 -20.69
N ASN A 66 -10.91 4.89 -20.70
CA ASN A 66 -10.29 3.59 -20.88
C ASN A 66 -10.84 2.69 -19.76
N PRO A 67 -11.39 1.50 -20.09
CA PRO A 67 -12.03 0.64 -19.10
C PRO A 67 -11.07 0.18 -17.99
N LEU A 68 -9.75 0.24 -18.22
CA LEU A 68 -8.71 -0.08 -17.25
C LEU A 68 -8.35 1.10 -16.32
N GLY A 69 -8.83 2.31 -16.62
CA GLY A 69 -8.57 3.52 -15.85
C GLY A 69 -7.65 4.52 -16.55
N GLN A 70 -7.16 5.50 -15.79
CA GLN A 70 -6.35 6.60 -16.31
C GLN A 70 -4.93 6.13 -16.63
N PRO A 71 -4.43 6.26 -17.88
CA PRO A 71 -3.05 5.90 -18.20
C PRO A 71 -2.06 6.87 -17.53
N ALA A 72 -0.96 6.34 -17.00
CA ALA A 72 0.13 7.11 -16.42
C ALA A 72 1.47 6.41 -16.63
N GLN A 73 2.52 7.17 -16.93
CA GLN A 73 3.86 6.61 -17.09
C GLN A 73 4.54 6.47 -15.73
N VAL A 74 5.07 5.29 -15.43
CA VAL A 74 5.84 5.04 -14.20
C VAL A 74 7.21 5.70 -14.33
N SER A 75 7.47 6.68 -13.46
CA SER A 75 8.74 7.41 -13.40
C SER A 75 9.71 6.81 -12.38
N HIS A 76 9.20 6.23 -11.29
CA HIS A 76 10.02 5.67 -10.22
C HIS A 76 9.32 4.54 -9.46
N ILE A 77 10.11 3.59 -8.96
CA ILE A 77 9.65 2.50 -8.08
C ILE A 77 10.14 2.82 -6.68
N VAL A 78 9.21 3.07 -5.75
CA VAL A 78 9.53 3.40 -4.37
C VAL A 78 9.80 2.11 -3.59
N ASP A 79 8.85 1.18 -3.64
CA ASP A 79 8.90 -0.14 -3.01
C ASP A 79 7.92 -1.13 -3.69
N GLY A 80 7.60 -2.24 -3.02
CA GLY A 80 6.79 -3.31 -3.57
C GLY A 80 5.32 -2.93 -3.86
N ASP A 81 4.77 -1.91 -3.22
CA ASP A 81 3.36 -1.49 -3.41
C ASP A 81 3.18 0.02 -3.60
N THR A 82 4.28 0.74 -3.79
CA THR A 82 4.30 2.18 -4.04
C THR A 82 5.16 2.53 -5.26
N ILE A 83 4.59 3.33 -6.16
CA ILE A 83 5.28 3.87 -7.33
C ILE A 83 5.09 5.38 -7.42
N GLU A 84 5.92 6.03 -8.23
CA GLU A 84 5.66 7.38 -8.71
C GLU A 84 5.36 7.34 -10.21
N VAL A 85 4.38 8.14 -10.60
CA VAL A 85 3.92 8.26 -11.98
C VAL A 85 3.87 9.73 -12.39
N ALA A 86 4.02 10.00 -13.67
CA ALA A 86 3.75 11.31 -14.24
C ALA A 86 2.35 11.33 -14.89
N ILE A 87 1.48 12.21 -14.41
CA ILE A 87 0.17 12.50 -15.00
C ILE A 87 0.21 13.93 -15.52
N ASN A 88 0.11 14.11 -16.85
CA ASN A 88 0.24 15.43 -17.50
C ASN A 88 1.52 16.19 -17.08
N GLY A 89 2.63 15.46 -16.89
CA GLY A 89 3.92 16.01 -16.46
C GLY A 89 4.04 16.30 -14.96
N ILE A 90 2.98 16.09 -14.17
CA ILE A 90 2.99 16.28 -12.71
C ILE A 90 3.27 14.93 -12.03
N PRO A 91 4.25 14.85 -11.12
CA PRO A 91 4.55 13.62 -10.39
C PRO A 91 3.51 13.35 -9.30
N TYR A 92 3.02 12.13 -9.23
CA TYR A 92 2.14 11.63 -8.17
C TYR A 92 2.69 10.33 -7.59
N ARG A 93 2.64 10.19 -6.27
CA ARG A 93 2.91 8.92 -5.60
C ARG A 93 1.63 8.11 -5.49
N ILE A 94 1.70 6.84 -5.85
CA ILE A 94 0.56 5.93 -5.90
C ILE A 94 0.79 4.82 -4.87
N ARG A 95 -0.19 4.57 -4.00
CA ARG A 95 -0.23 3.40 -3.10
C ARG A 95 -1.22 2.38 -3.64
N TYR A 96 -0.76 1.15 -3.80
CA TYR A 96 -1.58 0.10 -4.38
C TYR A 96 -2.67 -0.30 -3.39
N LEU A 97 -3.93 -0.25 -3.82
CA LEU A 97 -5.04 -0.65 -2.96
C LEU A 97 -4.99 -2.14 -2.63
N LEU A 98 -5.49 -2.47 -1.43
CA LEU A 98 -5.75 -3.82 -0.95
C LEU A 98 -4.56 -4.76 -0.74
N ILE A 99 -3.34 -4.28 -0.90
CA ILE A 99 -2.14 -5.11 -0.71
C ILE A 99 -1.16 -4.45 0.24
N ASP A 100 -0.37 -5.27 0.92
CA ASP A 100 0.73 -4.82 1.77
C ASP A 100 1.96 -5.70 1.50
N THR A 101 3.03 -5.09 1.00
CA THR A 101 4.29 -5.80 0.77
C THR A 101 5.15 -5.84 2.04
N PRO A 102 6.05 -6.82 2.20
CA PRO A 102 7.04 -6.80 3.28
C PRO A 102 7.75 -5.46 3.35
N GLU A 103 8.08 -5.00 4.56
CA GLU A 103 8.78 -3.73 4.77
C GLU A 103 10.29 -3.92 4.74
N ARG A 104 11.05 -2.83 4.66
CA ARG A 104 12.52 -2.90 4.65
C ARG A 104 13.04 -3.66 5.86
N GLY A 105 13.79 -4.73 5.60
CA GLY A 105 14.35 -5.62 6.63
C GLY A 105 13.53 -6.88 6.88
N ASP A 106 12.30 -6.95 6.37
CA ASP A 106 11.53 -8.19 6.35
C ASP A 106 11.99 -9.12 5.21
N ASN A 107 11.75 -10.42 5.40
CA ASN A 107 11.93 -11.40 4.34
C ASN A 107 11.03 -11.06 3.14
N TYR A 108 11.54 -11.26 1.92
CA TYR A 108 10.87 -10.97 0.65
C TYR A 108 10.69 -9.48 0.31
N PHE A 109 11.28 -8.56 1.07
CA PHE A 109 11.25 -7.12 0.75
C PHE A 109 11.88 -6.82 -0.62
N GLU A 110 13.11 -7.29 -0.86
CA GLU A 110 13.83 -7.01 -2.11
C GLU A 110 13.17 -7.69 -3.30
N GLU A 111 12.66 -8.91 -3.10
CA GLU A 111 11.93 -9.67 -4.11
C GLU A 111 10.61 -8.99 -4.49
N ALA A 112 9.88 -8.43 -3.53
CA ALA A 112 8.67 -7.66 -3.80
C ALA A 112 8.96 -6.36 -4.57
N ASN A 113 10.00 -5.63 -4.15
CA ASN A 113 10.44 -4.40 -4.82
C ASN A 113 10.90 -4.67 -6.27
N GLU A 114 11.71 -5.71 -6.48
CA GLU A 114 12.19 -6.09 -7.80
C GLU A 114 11.06 -6.62 -8.69
N ALA A 115 10.13 -7.41 -8.15
CA ALA A 115 8.96 -7.85 -8.91
C ALA A 115 8.09 -6.67 -9.37
N ASN A 116 7.84 -5.69 -8.50
CA ASN A 116 7.11 -4.49 -8.88
C ASN A 116 7.87 -3.72 -9.97
N ARG A 117 9.19 -3.55 -9.82
CA ARG A 117 10.05 -2.92 -10.84
C ARG A 117 9.96 -3.62 -12.19
N GLN A 118 10.01 -4.94 -12.24
CA GLN A 118 9.90 -5.70 -13.50
C GLN A 118 8.50 -5.62 -14.11
N LEU A 119 7.47 -5.60 -13.27
CA LEU A 119 6.08 -5.53 -13.71
C LEU A 119 5.75 -4.16 -14.32
N VAL A 120 6.14 -3.06 -13.68
CA VAL A 120 5.64 -1.72 -14.05
C VAL A 120 6.73 -0.68 -14.38
N GLY A 121 7.99 -0.94 -14.07
CA GLY A 121 9.08 0.03 -14.23
C GLY A 121 9.23 0.54 -15.66
N GLY A 122 9.12 1.86 -15.83
CA GLY A 122 9.22 2.53 -17.14
C GLY A 122 8.04 2.28 -18.09
N LYS A 123 7.04 1.50 -17.67
CA LYS A 123 5.85 1.19 -18.48
C LYS A 123 4.75 2.22 -18.25
N THR A 124 3.77 2.24 -19.16
CA THR A 124 2.48 2.88 -18.91
C THR A 124 1.60 1.92 -18.13
N VAL A 125 1.09 2.37 -17.00
CA VAL A 125 0.09 1.66 -16.19
C VAL A 125 -1.25 2.37 -16.27
N TYR A 126 -2.32 1.63 -16.00
CA TYR A 126 -3.68 2.15 -15.95
C TYR A 126 -4.15 2.18 -14.50
N LEU A 127 -4.49 3.39 -14.05
CA LEU A 127 -4.82 3.69 -12.67
C LEU A 127 -6.34 3.71 -12.51
N GLN A 128 -6.86 2.71 -11.81
CA GLN A 128 -8.28 2.66 -11.47
C GLN A 128 -8.46 3.05 -10.00
N LYS A 129 -9.27 4.07 -9.76
CA LYS A 129 -9.69 4.45 -8.41
C LYS A 129 -10.82 3.55 -7.93
N ASP A 130 -10.88 3.33 -6.62
CA ASP A 130 -12.09 2.86 -5.95
C ASP A 130 -12.91 4.06 -5.46
N VAL A 131 -13.12 4.21 -4.14
CA VAL A 131 -13.91 5.29 -3.55
C VAL A 131 -13.01 6.48 -3.18
N SER A 132 -11.95 6.20 -2.42
CA SER A 132 -11.05 7.21 -1.87
C SER A 132 -10.03 7.70 -2.89
N GLU A 133 -9.75 9.00 -2.87
CA GLU A 133 -8.78 9.61 -3.79
C GLU A 133 -7.35 9.43 -3.30
N THR A 134 -7.11 9.76 -2.03
CA THR A 134 -5.79 9.80 -1.39
C THR A 134 -5.84 9.23 0.02
N ASP A 135 -4.68 8.80 0.52
CA ASP A 135 -4.50 8.55 1.93
C ASP A 135 -4.09 9.83 2.71
N ARG A 136 -3.89 9.68 4.03
CA ARG A 136 -3.45 10.77 4.93
C ARG A 136 -2.08 11.37 4.59
N TYR A 137 -1.29 10.72 3.73
CA TYR A 137 0.03 11.16 3.30
C TYR A 137 0.00 11.78 1.90
N GLY A 138 -1.18 11.90 1.28
CA GLY A 138 -1.36 12.48 -0.04
C GLY A 138 -1.00 11.53 -1.18
N ARG A 139 -0.81 10.22 -0.93
CA ARG A 139 -0.61 9.23 -2.00
C ARG A 139 -1.95 8.92 -2.64
N LEU A 140 -2.00 8.86 -3.96
CA LEU A 140 -3.21 8.41 -4.66
C LEU A 140 -3.45 6.93 -4.41
N LEU A 141 -4.69 6.56 -4.11
CA LEU A 141 -5.09 5.17 -3.86
C LEU A 141 -5.62 4.55 -5.15
N ARG A 142 -4.92 3.55 -5.70
CA ARG A 142 -5.26 2.97 -7.01
C ARG A 142 -5.10 1.46 -7.07
N TYR A 143 -5.96 0.83 -7.86
CA TYR A 143 -5.71 -0.45 -8.51
C TYR A 143 -4.88 -0.22 -9.76
N ILE A 144 -3.91 -1.09 -10.02
CA ILE A 144 -2.94 -0.93 -11.10
C ILE A 144 -3.12 -2.03 -12.12
N TYR A 145 -3.33 -1.62 -13.37
CA TYR A 145 -3.46 -2.52 -14.51
C TYR A 145 -2.36 -2.26 -15.53
N LEU A 146 -1.95 -3.32 -16.25
CA LEU A 146 -1.15 -3.21 -17.47
C LEU A 146 -2.06 -3.14 -18.71
N GLU A 147 -1.50 -2.77 -19.85
CA GLU A 147 -2.23 -2.65 -21.13
C GLU A 147 -2.91 -3.96 -21.56
N ASP A 148 -2.32 -5.10 -21.23
CA ASP A 148 -2.86 -6.43 -21.51
C ASP A 148 -3.98 -6.87 -20.55
N GLY A 149 -4.35 -6.00 -19.59
CA GLY A 149 -5.37 -6.28 -18.57
C GLY A 149 -4.84 -6.97 -17.32
N THR A 150 -3.54 -7.21 -17.19
CA THR A 150 -2.95 -7.80 -15.97
C THR A 150 -3.21 -6.91 -14.77
N PHE A 151 -3.89 -7.45 -13.74
CA PHE A 151 -4.11 -6.78 -12.47
C PHE A 151 -2.88 -6.95 -11.56
N VAL A 152 -2.04 -5.91 -11.47
CA VAL A 152 -0.73 -5.96 -10.80
C VAL A 152 -0.88 -6.27 -9.30
N ASN A 153 -1.90 -5.70 -8.64
CA ASN A 153 -2.12 -5.94 -7.21
C ASN A 153 -2.32 -7.44 -6.91
N ALA A 154 -3.19 -8.10 -7.68
CA ALA A 154 -3.42 -9.53 -7.55
C ALA A 154 -2.19 -10.35 -7.98
N GLU A 155 -1.41 -9.89 -8.96
CA GLU A 155 -0.19 -10.57 -9.41
C GLU A 155 0.90 -10.60 -8.34
N LEU A 156 1.14 -9.49 -7.65
CA LEU A 156 2.09 -9.45 -6.53
C LEU A 156 1.68 -10.40 -5.40
N VAL A 157 0.38 -10.43 -5.07
CA VAL A 157 -0.16 -11.35 -4.06
C VAL A 157 -0.06 -12.80 -4.52
N ARG A 158 -0.36 -13.10 -5.79
CA ARG A 158 -0.28 -14.45 -6.38
C ARG A 158 1.14 -15.02 -6.34
N ARG A 159 2.15 -14.16 -6.51
CA ARG A 159 3.57 -14.52 -6.37
C ARG A 159 4.02 -14.68 -4.91
N GLY A 160 3.13 -14.41 -3.95
CA GLY A 160 3.46 -14.43 -2.53
C GLY A 160 4.33 -13.26 -2.10
N LEU A 161 4.29 -12.13 -2.80
CA LEU A 161 5.12 -10.96 -2.51
C LEU A 161 4.35 -9.85 -1.78
N ALA A 162 3.05 -10.02 -1.58
CA ALA A 162 2.20 -9.11 -0.81
C ALA A 162 1.10 -9.90 -0.08
N ARG A 163 0.56 -9.31 1.00
CA ARG A 163 -0.63 -9.80 1.71
C ARG A 163 -1.86 -8.97 1.33
N LEU A 164 -3.04 -9.59 1.34
CA LEU A 164 -4.31 -8.88 1.30
C LEU A 164 -4.44 -8.00 2.56
N SER A 165 -4.67 -6.70 2.37
CA SER A 165 -4.84 -5.73 3.45
C SER A 165 -6.05 -4.83 3.17
N THR A 166 -7.14 -4.98 3.93
CA THR A 166 -8.43 -4.34 3.62
C THR A 166 -8.66 -3.08 4.46
N TYR A 167 -9.01 -1.99 3.80
CA TYR A 167 -9.39 -0.72 4.43
C TYR A 167 -10.67 -0.19 3.78
N PRO A 168 -11.86 -0.42 4.38
CA PRO A 168 -13.09 0.14 3.87
C PRO A 168 -13.02 1.67 3.76
N PRO A 169 -13.63 2.28 2.73
CA PRO A 169 -14.56 1.68 1.77
C PRO A 169 -13.91 1.03 0.53
N ASP A 170 -12.57 1.07 0.39
CA ASP A 170 -11.85 0.68 -0.83
C ASP A 170 -11.61 -0.83 -0.92
N VAL A 171 -12.69 -1.61 -1.10
CA VAL A 171 -12.66 -3.08 -1.06
C VAL A 171 -13.23 -3.76 -2.31
N SER A 172 -13.50 -3.03 -3.39
CA SER A 172 -14.20 -3.57 -4.58
C SER A 172 -13.47 -4.74 -5.26
N LYS A 173 -12.14 -4.86 -5.10
CA LYS A 173 -11.32 -5.95 -5.67
C LYS A 173 -10.87 -7.02 -4.67
N GLU A 174 -11.43 -7.01 -3.46
CA GLU A 174 -11.01 -7.92 -2.39
C GLU A 174 -11.12 -9.39 -2.79
N ALA A 175 -12.22 -9.79 -3.43
CA ALA A 175 -12.46 -11.18 -3.82
C ALA A 175 -11.38 -11.72 -4.77
N GLU A 176 -10.95 -10.90 -5.74
CA GLU A 176 -9.92 -11.28 -6.71
C GLU A 176 -8.54 -11.43 -6.04
N ILE A 177 -8.17 -10.50 -5.16
CA ILE A 177 -6.90 -10.55 -4.43
C ILE A 177 -6.91 -11.69 -3.40
N ARG A 178 -8.05 -11.96 -2.76
CA ARG A 178 -8.23 -13.10 -1.85
C ARG A 178 -8.00 -14.42 -2.57
N ALA A 179 -8.52 -14.58 -3.79
CA ALA A 179 -8.27 -15.76 -4.62
C ALA A 179 -6.78 -15.90 -4.98
N ALA A 180 -6.12 -14.80 -5.34
CA ALA A 180 -4.67 -14.79 -5.58
C ALA A 180 -3.86 -15.20 -4.33
N GLN A 181 -4.26 -14.74 -3.15
CA GLN A 181 -3.60 -15.13 -1.90
C GLN A 181 -3.77 -16.61 -1.61
N GLN A 182 -4.96 -17.16 -1.82
CA GLN A 182 -5.21 -18.60 -1.67
C GLN A 182 -4.31 -19.43 -2.59
N GLN A 183 -4.09 -18.98 -3.83
CA GLN A 183 -3.14 -19.61 -4.76
C GLN A 183 -1.71 -19.55 -4.22
N ALA A 184 -1.26 -18.39 -3.73
CA ALA A 184 0.09 -18.22 -3.20
C ALA A 184 0.34 -19.08 -1.95
N VAL A 185 -0.65 -19.20 -1.05
CA VAL A 185 -0.60 -20.07 0.12
C VAL A 185 -0.52 -21.54 -0.29
N ALA A 186 -1.38 -21.98 -1.22
CA ALA A 186 -1.37 -23.36 -1.70
C ALA A 186 -0.05 -23.72 -2.40
N ALA A 187 0.56 -22.77 -3.11
CA ALA A 187 1.84 -22.93 -3.78
C ALA A 187 3.06 -22.74 -2.85
N GLN A 188 2.84 -22.36 -1.58
CA GLN A 188 3.92 -21.97 -0.65
C GLN A 188 4.88 -20.94 -1.26
N ALA A 189 4.32 -19.93 -1.95
CA ALA A 189 5.08 -18.92 -2.68
C ALA A 189 5.49 -17.75 -1.79
N GLY A 190 6.69 -17.20 -2.02
CA GLY A 190 7.19 -15.98 -1.37
C GLY A 190 7.06 -16.02 0.16
N ILE A 191 6.37 -15.03 0.73
CA ILE A 191 6.10 -14.90 2.18
C ILE A 191 5.31 -16.07 2.78
N TRP A 192 4.68 -16.91 1.94
CA TRP A 192 3.94 -18.11 2.35
C TRP A 192 4.80 -19.37 2.23
N SER A 193 6.01 -19.26 1.70
CA SER A 193 6.97 -20.35 1.72
C SER A 193 7.35 -20.66 3.16
N ARG A 194 7.63 -21.93 3.43
CA ARG A 194 8.37 -22.27 4.64
C ARG A 194 9.78 -21.73 4.45
N PRO A 195 10.31 -20.92 5.38
CA PRO A 195 11.72 -20.56 5.38
C PRO A 195 12.54 -21.83 5.13
N ALA A 196 13.44 -21.78 4.14
CA ALA A 196 14.25 -22.94 3.73
C ALA A 196 15.19 -23.46 4.84
N GLY A 197 15.16 -22.81 6.00
CA GLY A 197 15.86 -23.18 7.20
C GLY A 197 15.45 -22.31 8.38
N PRO A 198 16.19 -22.42 9.48
CA PRO A 198 15.84 -21.78 10.75
C PRO A 198 15.92 -20.25 10.65
N VAL A 199 14.95 -19.53 11.21
CA VAL A 199 14.95 -18.05 11.26
C VAL A 199 14.60 -17.57 12.67
N ALA A 200 15.07 -16.38 13.04
CA ALA A 200 14.67 -15.76 14.30
C ALA A 200 13.20 -15.31 14.22
N SER A 201 12.35 -15.76 15.15
CA SER A 201 10.92 -15.40 15.15
C SER A 201 10.68 -13.94 15.56
N GLN A 202 11.65 -13.34 16.26
CA GLN A 202 11.68 -11.96 16.74
C GLN A 202 13.11 -11.50 17.04
N ASN A 203 13.28 -10.25 17.49
CA ASN A 203 14.57 -9.78 17.99
C ASN A 203 15.02 -10.63 19.17
N ALA A 204 16.27 -11.13 19.15
CA ALA A 204 16.75 -12.11 20.12
C ALA A 204 18.21 -11.86 20.51
N ASN A 205 18.57 -12.20 21.74
CA ASN A 205 19.97 -12.21 22.19
C ASN A 205 20.60 -13.56 21.88
N LEU A 206 21.81 -13.54 21.30
CA LEU A 206 22.69 -14.70 21.18
C LEU A 206 23.63 -14.76 22.37
N ARG A 207 23.86 -15.96 22.89
CA ARG A 207 24.61 -16.19 24.13
C ARG A 207 25.80 -17.11 23.93
N SER A 208 26.77 -17.02 24.83
CA SER A 208 27.94 -17.92 24.84
C SER A 208 27.62 -19.36 25.26
N GLY A 209 26.40 -19.64 25.74
CA GLY A 209 25.94 -20.96 26.14
C GLY A 209 24.41 -21.08 26.28
N PRO A 210 23.89 -22.31 26.49
CA PRO A 210 22.47 -22.61 26.57
C PRO A 210 21.90 -22.22 27.94
N GLY A 211 21.54 -20.95 28.10
CA GLY A 211 20.94 -20.43 29.32
C GLY A 211 21.03 -18.92 29.43
N THR A 212 20.14 -18.30 30.21
CA THR A 212 20.13 -16.85 30.44
C THR A 212 21.28 -16.35 31.31
N ASN A 213 21.98 -17.26 32.00
CA ASN A 213 23.18 -16.99 32.80
C ASN A 213 24.48 -16.85 31.97
N TYR A 214 24.45 -17.21 30.68
CA TYR A 214 25.58 -17.03 29.78
C TYR A 214 25.62 -15.62 29.19
N ALA A 215 26.82 -15.08 28.97
CA ALA A 215 27.02 -13.74 28.41
C ALA A 215 26.34 -13.59 27.05
N ILE A 216 25.75 -12.42 26.78
CA ILE A 216 25.26 -12.07 25.46
C ILE A 216 26.49 -11.80 24.57
N VAL A 217 26.59 -12.52 23.46
CA VAL A 217 27.70 -12.40 22.50
C VAL A 217 27.28 -11.64 21.24
N ASP A 218 25.99 -11.61 20.92
CA ASP A 218 25.46 -10.90 19.75
C ASP A 218 23.92 -10.72 19.85
N ARG A 219 23.31 -10.04 18.89
CA ARG A 219 21.85 -9.86 18.77
C ARG A 219 21.38 -10.13 17.35
N LEU A 220 20.19 -10.71 17.24
CA LEU A 220 19.51 -10.98 15.99
C LEU A 220 18.31 -10.07 15.84
N GLN A 221 18.01 -9.73 14.59
CA GLN A 221 16.75 -9.12 14.21
C GLN A 221 15.71 -10.18 13.86
N ARG A 222 14.44 -9.83 13.99
CA ARG A 222 13.32 -10.63 13.51
C ARG A 222 13.55 -11.06 12.06
N SER A 223 13.18 -12.30 11.74
CA SER A 223 13.29 -12.92 10.43
C SER A 223 14.71 -13.15 9.91
N GLN A 224 15.75 -12.78 10.68
CA GLN A 224 17.13 -13.06 10.32
C GLN A 224 17.38 -14.57 10.23
N ALA A 225 17.96 -15.00 9.10
CA ALA A 225 18.27 -16.40 8.84
C ALA A 225 19.38 -16.93 9.76
N LEU A 226 19.22 -18.17 10.21
CA LEU A 226 20.09 -18.84 11.17
C LEU A 226 20.64 -20.15 10.60
N ARG A 227 21.88 -20.47 10.96
CA ARG A 227 22.47 -21.78 10.72
C ARG A 227 22.54 -22.55 12.02
N VAL A 228 21.45 -23.23 12.36
CA VAL A 228 21.38 -24.08 13.55
C VAL A 228 22.09 -25.40 13.27
N VAL A 229 23.08 -25.73 14.10
CA VAL A 229 23.94 -26.91 13.91
C VAL A 229 23.82 -27.95 15.02
N ALA A 230 23.29 -27.59 16.18
CA ALA A 230 23.12 -28.50 17.31
C ALA A 230 22.06 -27.99 18.30
N ARG A 231 21.75 -28.81 19.31
CA ARG A 231 20.93 -28.45 20.47
C ARG A 231 21.60 -28.88 21.77
N ASN A 232 21.16 -28.31 22.89
CA ASN A 232 21.52 -28.86 24.20
C ASN A 232 20.72 -30.15 24.48
N ALA A 233 21.06 -30.88 25.55
CA ALA A 233 20.43 -32.16 25.86
C ALA A 233 18.90 -32.06 26.05
N VAL A 234 18.43 -30.96 26.65
CA VAL A 234 17.01 -30.69 26.90
C VAL A 234 16.27 -30.29 25.62
N GLY A 235 16.94 -29.61 24.69
CA GLY A 235 16.37 -29.13 23.42
C GLY A 235 15.70 -27.76 23.51
N ASP A 236 15.80 -27.06 24.65
CA ASP A 236 15.30 -25.69 24.85
C ASP A 236 16.28 -24.61 24.36
N TRP A 237 17.49 -25.00 23.93
CA TRP A 237 18.47 -24.12 23.30
C TRP A 237 19.10 -24.75 22.06
N TYR A 238 19.28 -23.94 21.03
CA TYR A 238 19.97 -24.27 19.79
C TYR A 238 21.34 -23.60 19.73
N GLN A 239 22.33 -24.33 19.21
CA GLN A 239 23.64 -23.79 18.89
C GLN A 239 23.72 -23.44 17.41
N LEU A 240 24.23 -22.25 17.13
CA LEU A 240 24.49 -21.75 15.79
C LEU A 240 25.89 -22.15 15.29
N GLU A 241 26.11 -22.11 13.99
CA GLU A 241 27.40 -22.44 13.36
C GLU A 241 28.57 -21.63 13.92
N ASN A 242 28.33 -20.37 14.30
CA ASN A 242 29.32 -19.49 14.93
C ASN A 242 29.60 -19.82 16.41
N GLY A 243 29.00 -20.89 16.95
CA GLY A 243 29.16 -21.34 18.33
C GLY A 243 28.24 -20.68 19.35
N ALA A 244 27.51 -19.62 18.97
CA ALA A 244 26.56 -18.94 19.84
C ALA A 244 25.28 -19.76 20.06
N TRP A 245 24.53 -19.42 21.10
CA TRP A 245 23.33 -20.12 21.53
C TRP A 245 22.11 -19.21 21.55
N ILE A 246 20.97 -19.75 21.13
CA ILE A 246 19.67 -19.09 21.11
C ILE A 246 18.61 -20.00 21.74
N ALA A 247 17.63 -19.42 22.42
CA ALA A 247 16.51 -20.19 22.96
C ALA A 247 15.66 -20.78 21.82
N ALA A 248 15.28 -22.06 21.93
CA ALA A 248 14.61 -22.79 20.87
C ALA A 248 13.26 -22.18 20.46
N PHE A 249 12.51 -21.62 21.42
CA PHE A 249 11.22 -20.96 21.16
C PHE A 249 11.35 -19.65 20.35
N LEU A 250 12.56 -19.13 20.17
CA LEU A 250 12.85 -17.95 19.35
C LEU A 250 13.27 -18.31 17.92
N VAL A 251 13.24 -19.59 17.56
CA VAL A 251 13.65 -20.08 16.23
C VAL A 251 12.48 -20.75 15.54
N ASP A 252 12.01 -20.16 14.45
CA ASP A 252 11.03 -20.79 13.57
C ASP A 252 11.75 -21.72 12.58
N ASN A 253 11.12 -22.84 12.24
CA ASN A 253 11.62 -23.81 11.24
C ASN A 253 13.01 -24.40 11.57
N ALA A 254 13.29 -24.63 12.86
CA ALA A 254 14.44 -25.43 13.27
C ALA A 254 14.37 -26.86 12.70
N PRO A 255 15.51 -27.53 12.42
CA PRO A 255 15.49 -28.89 11.88
C PRO A 255 14.94 -29.89 12.91
N ASP A 256 14.16 -30.88 12.44
CA ASP A 256 13.52 -31.89 13.30
C ASP A 256 14.52 -32.73 14.11
N SER A 257 15.73 -32.90 13.59
CA SER A 257 16.81 -33.64 14.26
C SER A 257 18.09 -32.82 14.27
N LEU A 258 18.63 -32.62 15.47
CA LEU A 258 19.88 -31.91 15.71
C LEU A 258 20.75 -32.72 16.67
N PRO A 259 22.07 -32.81 16.42
CA PRO A 259 22.98 -33.47 17.35
C PRO A 259 23.00 -32.71 18.68
N ILE A 260 23.19 -33.45 19.78
CA ILE A 260 23.38 -32.87 21.10
C ILE A 260 24.84 -32.40 21.20
N ARG A 261 25.06 -31.15 21.59
CA ARG A 261 26.38 -30.63 21.96
C ARG A 261 26.36 -30.15 23.39
N GLU A 262 27.34 -30.58 24.17
CA GLU A 262 27.54 -30.04 25.50
C GLU A 262 28.12 -28.62 25.40
N PRO A 263 27.66 -27.70 26.26
CA PRO A 263 28.24 -26.38 26.30
C PRO A 263 29.71 -26.46 26.72
N THR A 264 30.55 -25.68 26.07
CA THR A 264 31.84 -25.31 26.65
C THR A 264 31.57 -24.75 28.05
N LYS A 265 32.29 -25.24 29.07
CA LYS A 265 32.15 -24.78 30.47
C LYS A 265 31.97 -23.25 30.48
N PRO A 266 31.06 -22.71 31.31
CA PRO A 266 30.88 -21.27 31.42
C PRO A 266 32.25 -20.64 31.61
N GLN A 267 32.74 -19.93 30.59
CA GLN A 267 33.88 -19.08 30.78
C GLN A 267 33.38 -18.03 31.76
N PRO A 268 34.03 -17.82 32.92
CA PRO A 268 33.66 -16.72 33.79
C PRO A 268 33.58 -15.50 32.91
N THR A 269 32.42 -14.84 32.93
CA THR A 269 32.24 -13.54 32.32
C THR A 269 33.51 -12.76 32.65
N PRO A 270 34.28 -12.22 31.68
CA PRO A 270 35.22 -11.17 32.02
C PRO A 270 34.39 -10.22 32.87
N THR A 271 34.77 -10.04 34.13
CA THR A 271 34.13 -9.08 35.00
C THR A 271 34.28 -7.77 34.23
N GLU A 272 33.27 -7.41 33.46
CA GLU A 272 33.16 -6.08 32.91
C GLU A 272 33.34 -5.20 34.15
N PRO A 273 34.34 -4.31 34.17
CA PRO A 273 34.64 -3.53 35.35
C PRO A 273 33.31 -2.96 35.79
N THR A 274 32.89 -3.34 36.99
CA THR A 274 31.56 -3.06 37.50
C THR A 274 31.33 -1.59 37.26
N LYS A 275 30.51 -1.25 36.24
CA LYS A 275 30.17 0.14 36.01
C LYS A 275 29.57 0.56 37.34
N PRO A 276 30.13 1.57 38.03
CA PRO A 276 29.77 1.85 39.40
C PRO A 276 28.25 1.92 39.47
N GLN A 277 27.67 1.05 40.28
CA GLN A 277 26.24 1.04 40.54
C GLN A 277 25.89 2.48 40.93
N PRO A 278 24.99 3.16 40.20
CA PRO A 278 24.70 4.56 40.48
C PRO A 278 24.27 4.66 41.94
N THR A 279 25.01 5.47 42.69
CA THR A 279 24.71 5.77 44.08
C THR A 279 23.28 6.35 44.13
N PRO A 280 22.48 6.12 45.19
CA PRO A 280 21.08 6.57 45.29
C PRO A 280 20.81 8.07 45.11
N THR A 281 21.82 8.86 44.76
CA THR A 281 21.79 10.31 44.63
C THR A 281 21.61 10.80 43.17
N GLU A 282 21.80 9.96 42.14
CA GLU A 282 21.60 10.36 40.73
C GLU A 282 20.19 10.12 40.15
N LEU A 283 19.25 9.57 40.94
CA LEU A 283 17.86 9.29 40.51
C LEU A 283 16.88 10.45 40.80
N ARG A 284 17.29 11.70 40.62
CA ARG A 284 16.36 12.85 40.71
C ARG A 284 15.99 13.33 39.31
N GLY A 285 14.92 12.76 38.74
CA GLY A 285 14.21 13.44 37.64
C GLY A 285 13.30 12.61 36.73
N ASN A 286 13.42 11.28 36.66
CA ASN A 286 12.72 10.49 35.63
C ASN A 286 12.10 9.19 36.16
N CYS A 287 11.39 9.26 37.30
CA CYS A 287 10.70 8.11 37.88
C CYS A 287 9.29 7.98 37.29
N HIS A 288 8.88 6.76 36.98
CA HIS A 288 7.55 6.46 36.47
C HIS A 288 6.49 6.61 37.59
N PRO A 289 5.36 7.28 37.33
CA PRO A 289 4.35 7.58 38.36
C PRO A 289 3.69 6.33 38.96
N SER A 290 3.80 5.17 38.29
CA SER A 290 3.23 3.92 38.80
C SER A 290 3.91 3.36 40.03
N TYR A 291 5.10 3.87 40.39
CA TYR A 291 5.91 3.37 41.50
C TYR A 291 6.14 4.52 42.49
N PRO A 292 5.10 4.99 43.22
CA PRO A 292 5.19 6.22 44.00
C PRO A 292 6.17 6.16 45.17
N THR A 293 6.49 4.94 45.64
CA THR A 293 7.37 4.73 46.82
C THR A 293 8.83 4.49 46.45
N VAL A 294 9.16 4.29 45.16
CA VAL A 294 10.51 3.94 44.69
C VAL A 294 10.79 4.56 43.32
N CYS A 295 12.02 5.00 43.04
CA CYS A 295 12.31 5.57 41.72
C CYS A 295 12.67 4.47 40.72
N ILE A 296 11.73 4.15 39.83
CA ILE A 296 11.93 3.23 38.72
C ILE A 296 11.65 3.98 37.42
N PRO A 297 12.54 3.95 36.41
CA PRO A 297 12.36 4.69 35.16
C PRO A 297 11.20 4.14 34.31
N PRO A 298 10.62 4.91 33.36
CA PRO A 298 9.71 4.37 32.33
C PRO A 298 10.44 3.40 31.38
N PRO A 299 9.77 2.37 30.84
CA PRO A 299 10.34 1.55 29.76
C PRO A 299 10.53 2.37 28.46
N PRO A 300 11.49 2.01 27.59
CA PRO A 300 12.46 0.92 27.70
C PRO A 300 13.74 1.27 28.51
N PRO A 301 14.46 0.28 29.11
CA PRO A 301 14.22 -1.17 29.04
C PRO A 301 13.05 -1.64 29.90
N ASP A 302 12.52 -2.85 29.64
CA ASP A 302 11.60 -3.51 30.56
C ASP A 302 12.40 -4.16 31.68
N LEU A 303 12.11 -3.81 32.94
CA LEU A 303 12.90 -4.19 34.11
C LEU A 303 12.19 -5.30 34.89
N ASP A 304 12.92 -6.33 35.30
CA ASP A 304 12.42 -7.40 36.17
C ASP A 304 12.80 -7.18 37.64
N CYS A 305 12.11 -7.85 38.58
CA CYS A 305 12.40 -7.73 40.01
C CYS A 305 13.85 -8.06 40.39
N SER A 306 14.54 -8.90 39.62
CA SER A 306 15.96 -9.21 39.84
C SER A 306 16.92 -8.07 39.46
N GLU A 307 16.46 -7.11 38.66
CA GLU A 307 17.28 -6.05 38.08
C GLU A 307 17.19 -4.73 38.86
N ILE A 308 16.23 -4.63 39.77
CA ILE A 308 16.05 -3.48 40.66
C ILE A 308 16.36 -3.86 42.11
N PRO A 309 16.86 -2.91 42.93
CA PRO A 309 17.18 -3.16 44.34
C PRO A 309 15.94 -3.15 45.25
N TYR A 310 14.77 -2.76 44.73
CA TYR A 310 13.55 -2.59 45.52
C TYR A 310 12.74 -3.89 45.62
N ARG A 311 12.12 -4.12 46.78
CA ARG A 311 11.20 -5.23 47.02
C ARG A 311 9.99 -4.71 47.76
N ARG A 312 8.83 -5.34 47.54
CA ARG A 312 7.56 -5.01 48.22
C ARG A 312 7.24 -3.51 48.20
N PHE A 313 7.29 -2.92 47.02
CA PHE A 313 6.97 -1.50 46.83
C PHE A 313 5.58 -1.33 46.24
N GLN A 314 5.00 -0.15 46.44
CA GLN A 314 3.65 0.12 45.97
C GLN A 314 3.61 0.25 44.45
N VAL A 315 2.64 -0.42 43.83
CA VAL A 315 2.30 -0.26 42.41
C VAL A 315 0.93 0.39 42.31
N SER A 316 0.84 1.52 41.61
CA SER A 316 -0.38 2.29 41.45
C SER A 316 -0.67 2.59 39.99
N GLY A 317 -1.90 2.34 39.53
CA GLY A 317 -2.30 2.62 38.14
C GLY A 317 -1.85 1.54 37.18
N SER A 318 -1.22 1.92 36.06
CA SER A 318 -0.63 0.96 35.11
C SER A 318 0.62 0.32 35.72
N ASP A 319 0.94 -0.92 35.37
CA ASP A 319 2.18 -1.57 35.79
C ASP A 319 3.03 -1.89 34.54
N PRO A 320 3.74 -0.90 33.97
CA PRO A 320 4.46 -1.08 32.70
C PRO A 320 5.54 -2.14 32.75
N HIS A 321 6.19 -2.32 33.91
CA HIS A 321 7.22 -3.34 34.13
C HIS A 321 6.68 -4.65 34.70
N ARG A 322 5.37 -4.75 34.90
CA ARG A 322 4.70 -5.99 35.32
C ARG A 322 5.24 -6.55 36.66
N PHE A 323 5.63 -5.67 37.58
CA PHE A 323 6.14 -6.06 38.90
C PHE A 323 5.07 -6.62 39.84
N ASP A 324 3.80 -6.25 39.63
CA ASP A 324 2.62 -6.69 40.40
C ASP A 324 1.75 -7.62 39.53
N GLY A 325 2.20 -8.87 39.40
CA GLY A 325 1.53 -9.88 38.59
C GLY A 325 0.17 -10.34 39.14
N ASN A 326 -0.02 -10.26 40.46
CA ASN A 326 -1.25 -10.61 41.18
C ASN A 326 -2.24 -9.45 41.32
N LYS A 327 -1.82 -8.23 40.97
CA LYS A 327 -2.63 -6.99 40.96
C LYS A 327 -3.19 -6.64 42.34
N ASP A 328 -2.43 -6.90 43.39
CA ASP A 328 -2.81 -6.55 44.76
C ASP A 328 -2.23 -5.20 45.23
N GLY A 329 -1.52 -4.51 44.33
CA GLY A 329 -0.92 -3.21 44.57
C GLY A 329 0.51 -3.28 45.11
N ILE A 330 1.10 -4.48 45.20
CA ILE A 330 2.46 -4.68 45.72
C ILE A 330 3.34 -5.34 44.64
N GLY A 331 4.37 -4.61 44.21
CA GLY A 331 5.35 -5.08 43.25
C GLY A 331 6.50 -5.84 43.89
N CYS A 332 6.99 -6.88 43.21
CA CYS A 332 8.16 -7.66 43.61
C CYS A 332 8.08 -8.22 45.04
N GLU A 333 7.02 -8.98 45.30
CA GLU A 333 6.73 -9.57 46.61
C GLU A 333 7.58 -10.80 46.96
N ARG A 334 8.25 -11.37 45.95
CA ARG A 334 9.04 -12.61 46.05
C ARG A 334 10.53 -12.38 46.17
#